data_AF-A0A800IGV4-F1
#
_entry.id   AF-A0A800IGV4-F1
#
_cell.length_a   1.000
_cell.length_b   1.000
_cell.length_c   1.000
_cell.angle_alpha   90.00
_cell.angle_beta   90.00
_cell.angle_gamma   90.00
#
_symmetry.space_group_name_H-M   'P 1'
#
loop_
_entity.id
_entity.type
_entity.pdbx_description
1 polymer ?
#
loop_
_entity_poly.entity_id
_entity_poly.type
_entity_poly.pdbx_seq_one_letter_code
_entity_poly.pdbx_strand_id
1 'polypeptide(L)'
;MYLIKSITSAILLSYSLLASSTVAALDSDREQPIQIAADAAELNEGKGFSIYSGNVIITQGTMVIEASTVKITFDDNGIQTILAT
;
A
#
# COMPACT_ATOMS: atom_id res chain seq x y z
N MET A 1 50.82 13.13 16.71
CA MET A 1 49.52 12.92 17.40
C MET A 1 48.31 13.26 16.52
N TYR A 2 48.28 14.38 15.79
CA TYR A 2 47.14 14.77 14.93
C TYR A 2 46.84 13.80 13.76
N LEU A 3 47.87 13.26 13.10
CA LEU A 3 47.71 12.37 11.94
C LEU A 3 47.00 11.03 12.27
N ILE A 4 47.21 10.52 13.48
CA ILE A 4 46.62 9.26 13.98
C ILE A 4 45.13 9.47 14.34
N LYS A 5 44.78 10.68 14.79
CA LYS A 5 43.40 11.07 15.13
C LYS A 5 42.52 11.25 13.87
N SER A 6 43.08 11.75 12.78
CA SER A 6 42.38 11.85 11.48
C SER A 6 42.11 10.48 10.85
N ILE A 7 43.04 9.53 10.97
CA ILE A 7 42.87 8.16 10.43
C ILE A 7 41.82 7.39 11.24
N THR A 8 41.83 7.51 12.57
CA THR A 8 40.83 6.87 13.44
C THR A 8 39.42 7.43 13.21
N SER A 9 39.27 8.74 13.01
CA SER A 9 38.00 9.34 12.60
C SER A 9 37.52 8.86 11.22
N ALA A 10 38.42 8.71 10.25
CA ALA A 10 38.07 8.21 8.92
C ALA A 10 37.59 6.75 8.96
N ILE A 11 38.23 5.90 9.78
CA ILE A 11 37.83 4.51 9.98
C ILE A 11 36.45 4.42 10.64
N LEU A 12 36.21 5.19 11.70
CA LEU A 12 34.90 5.24 12.37
C LEU A 12 33.78 5.69 11.43
N LEU A 13 34.06 6.69 10.59
CA LEU A 13 33.09 7.15 9.60
C LEU A 13 32.80 6.07 8.54
N SER A 14 33.83 5.39 8.03
CA SER A 14 33.65 4.29 7.06
C SER A 14 32.83 3.12 7.62
N TYR A 15 32.95 2.83 8.92
CA TYR A 15 32.17 1.79 9.59
C TYR A 15 30.68 2.16 9.72
N SER A 16 30.36 3.44 9.92
CA SER A 16 28.97 3.91 9.97
C SER A 16 28.24 3.84 8.62
N LEU A 17 28.94 4.00 7.49
CA LEU A 17 28.31 3.89 6.16
C LEU A 17 27.97 2.43 5.81
N LEU A 18 28.71 1.46 6.36
CA LEU A 18 28.44 0.03 6.17
C LEU A 18 27.28 -0.48 7.05
N ALA A 19 26.87 0.29 8.05
CA ALA A 19 25.77 -0.05 8.97
C ALA A 19 24.39 0.42 8.47
N SER A 20 24.28 0.95 7.25
CA SER A 20 22.98 1.30 6.65
C SER A 20 22.18 0.03 6.36
N SER A 21 21.33 -0.36 7.31
CA SER A 21 20.34 -1.41 7.13
C SER A 21 19.32 -1.00 6.07
N THR A 22 19.07 -1.88 5.09
CA THR A 22 17.93 -1.73 4.18
C THR A 22 16.64 -1.84 4.98
N VAL A 23 15.96 -0.72 5.20
CA VAL A 23 14.59 -0.74 5.75
C VAL A 23 13.69 -1.28 4.65
N ALA A 24 13.21 -2.51 4.81
CA ALA A 24 12.13 -3.02 3.99
C ALA A 24 10.87 -2.24 4.39
N ALA A 25 10.37 -1.39 3.49
CA ALA A 25 9.03 -0.84 3.64
C ALA A 25 8.06 -2.02 3.53
N LEU A 26 7.38 -2.35 4.64
CA LEU A 26 6.45 -3.47 4.65
C LEU A 26 5.11 -3.00 4.11
N ASP A 27 4.72 -3.51 2.94
CA ASP A 27 3.47 -3.20 2.25
C ASP A 27 2.30 -4.04 2.81
N SER A 28 2.29 -4.28 4.14
CA SER A 28 1.47 -5.30 4.81
C SER A 28 -0.03 -5.08 4.68
N ASP A 29 -0.45 -3.84 4.44
CA ASP A 29 -1.85 -3.51 4.20
C ASP A 29 -2.40 -4.30 3.00
N ARG A 30 -1.61 -4.47 1.93
CA ARG A 30 -2.04 -5.18 0.70
C ARG A 30 -2.33 -6.66 0.93
N GLU A 31 -1.77 -7.24 1.98
CA GLU A 31 -2.01 -8.62 2.39
C GLU A 31 -3.27 -8.74 3.26
N GLN A 32 -3.81 -7.63 3.75
CA GLN A 32 -5.04 -7.61 4.51
C GLN A 32 -6.28 -7.72 3.60
N PRO A 33 -7.39 -8.29 4.10
CA PRO A 33 -8.65 -8.34 3.37
C PRO A 33 -9.18 -6.94 3.02
N ILE A 34 -9.82 -6.84 1.85
CA ILE A 34 -10.55 -5.64 1.44
C ILE A 34 -11.96 -5.69 2.01
N GLN A 35 -12.37 -4.64 2.72
CA GLN A 35 -13.74 -4.44 3.18
C GLN A 35 -14.33 -3.21 2.51
N ILE A 36 -15.60 -3.29 2.11
CA ILE A 36 -16.31 -2.22 1.41
C ILE A 36 -17.64 -1.99 2.12
N ALA A 37 -17.85 -0.77 2.63
CA ALA A 37 -19.13 -0.29 3.12
C ALA A 37 -19.69 0.76 2.15
N ALA A 38 -20.99 0.66 1.84
CA ALA A 38 -21.69 1.57 0.94
C ALA A 38 -23.19 1.50 1.18
N ASP A 39 -23.94 2.50 0.70
CA ASP A 39 -25.40 2.50 0.77
C ASP A 39 -26.03 1.49 -0.21
N ALA A 40 -25.41 1.30 -1.38
CA ALA A 40 -25.89 0.39 -2.41
C ALA A 40 -24.74 -0.34 -3.13
N ALA A 41 -25.04 -1.54 -3.63
CA ALA A 41 -24.15 -2.37 -4.43
C ALA A 41 -24.89 -3.01 -5.63
N GLU A 42 -24.26 -2.99 -6.79
CA GLU A 42 -24.67 -3.71 -8.00
C GLU A 42 -23.56 -4.68 -8.41
N LEU A 43 -23.92 -5.93 -8.71
CA LEU A 43 -22.99 -6.94 -9.21
C LEU A 43 -23.44 -7.41 -10.59
N ASN A 44 -22.51 -7.37 -11.55
CA ASN A 44 -22.70 -7.95 -12.86
C ASN A 44 -21.59 -8.97 -13.15
N GLU A 45 -21.82 -10.21 -12.73
CA GLU A 45 -20.88 -11.32 -12.93
C GLU A 45 -20.60 -11.56 -14.42
N GLY A 46 -21.62 -11.50 -15.27
CA GLY A 46 -21.47 -11.71 -16.71
C GLY A 46 -20.61 -10.67 -17.43
N LYS A 47 -20.45 -9.48 -16.84
CA LYS A 47 -19.57 -8.41 -17.34
C LYS A 47 -18.30 -8.23 -16.50
N GLY A 48 -18.11 -9.04 -15.45
CA GLY A 48 -16.94 -9.00 -14.58
C GLY A 48 -16.78 -7.69 -13.80
N PHE A 49 -17.86 -7.11 -13.27
CA PHE A 49 -17.72 -5.93 -12.41
C PHE A 49 -18.77 -5.81 -11.29
N SER A 50 -18.44 -5.02 -10.28
CA SER A 50 -19.37 -4.51 -9.26
C SER A 50 -19.26 -3.00 -9.11
N ILE A 51 -20.36 -2.36 -8.73
CA ILE A 51 -20.46 -0.91 -8.46
C ILE A 51 -21.00 -0.73 -7.05
N TYR A 52 -20.28 0.03 -6.23
CA TYR A 52 -20.68 0.46 -4.89
C TYR A 52 -20.94 1.96 -4.94
N SER A 53 -22.03 2.43 -4.33
CA SER A 53 -22.41 3.85 -4.40
C SER A 53 -23.07 4.33 -3.11
N GLY A 54 -22.86 5.63 -2.82
CA GLY A 54 -23.34 6.28 -1.61
C GLY A 54 -22.44 5.98 -0.41
N ASN A 55 -21.82 7.03 0.13
CA ASN A 55 -20.96 6.99 1.32
C ASN A 55 -19.97 5.80 1.32
N VAL A 56 -19.25 5.60 0.21
CA VAL A 56 -18.42 4.41 0.03
C VAL A 56 -17.14 4.55 0.85
N ILE A 57 -16.87 3.55 1.70
CA ILE A 57 -15.64 3.44 2.48
C ILE A 57 -15.00 2.08 2.19
N ILE A 58 -13.79 2.11 1.66
CA ILE A 58 -12.95 0.92 1.44
C ILE A 58 -11.83 0.90 2.48
N THR A 59 -11.66 -0.24 3.15
CA THR A 59 -10.59 -0.46 4.12
C THR A 59 -9.77 -1.70 3.78
N GLN A 60 -8.44 -1.57 3.91
CA GLN A 60 -7.49 -2.67 3.73
C GLN A 60 -6.30 -2.42 4.67
N GLY A 61 -6.25 -3.14 5.79
CA GLY A 61 -5.29 -2.87 6.85
C GLY A 61 -5.47 -1.46 7.42
N THR A 62 -4.43 -0.63 7.36
CA THR A 62 -4.49 0.77 7.77
C THR A 62 -4.95 1.72 6.66
N MET A 63 -5.02 1.25 5.41
CA MET A 63 -5.49 2.05 4.27
C MET A 63 -7.01 2.26 4.33
N VAL A 64 -7.43 3.51 4.12
CA VAL A 64 -8.83 3.94 4.02
C VAL A 64 -9.01 4.78 2.75
N ILE A 65 -10.03 4.45 1.95
CA ILE A 65 -10.43 5.20 0.76
C ILE A 65 -11.91 5.57 0.89
N GLU A 66 -12.22 6.85 0.77
CA GLU A 66 -13.59 7.37 0.77
C GLU A 66 -13.96 7.86 -0.62
N ALA A 67 -15.16 7.53 -1.09
CA ALA A 67 -15.64 7.89 -2.42
C ALA A 67 -17.16 8.00 -2.48
N SER A 68 -17.65 8.69 -3.52
CA SER A 68 -19.09 8.70 -3.81
C SER A 68 -19.53 7.41 -4.50
N THR A 69 -18.69 6.88 -5.39
CA THR A 69 -18.91 5.65 -6.13
C THR A 69 -17.59 4.92 -6.36
N VAL A 70 -17.61 3.59 -6.28
CA VAL A 70 -16.48 2.74 -6.65
C VAL A 70 -16.93 1.68 -7.63
N LYS A 71 -16.21 1.56 -8.75
CA LYS A 71 -16.34 0.43 -9.68
C LYS A 71 -15.16 -0.51 -9.54
N ILE A 72 -15.45 -1.79 -9.29
CA ILE A 72 -14.46 -2.86 -9.27
C ILE A 72 -14.66 -3.74 -10.48
N THR A 73 -13.63 -3.91 -11.30
CA THR A 73 -13.61 -4.87 -12.41
C THR A 73 -12.78 -6.07 -12.00
N PHE A 74 -13.25 -7.27 -12.30
CA PHE A 74 -12.59 -8.53 -11.97
C PHE A 74 -12.73 -9.54 -13.11
N ASP A 75 -11.81 -10.50 -13.15
CA ASP A 75 -11.83 -11.65 -14.03
C ASP A 75 -11.53 -12.93 -13.24
N ASP A 76 -11.27 -14.04 -13.94
CA ASP A 76 -10.94 -15.33 -13.32
C ASP A 76 -9.65 -15.29 -12.47
N ASN A 77 -8.79 -14.29 -12.68
CA ASN A 77 -7.55 -14.08 -11.91
C ASN A 77 -7.76 -13.15 -10.70
N GLY A 78 -8.96 -12.59 -10.52
CA GLY A 78 -9.32 -11.71 -9.42
C GLY A 78 -9.54 -10.26 -9.84
N ILE A 79 -9.29 -9.33 -8.90
CA ILE A 79 -9.54 -7.89 -9.12
C ILE A 79 -8.51 -7.32 -10.09
N GLN A 80 -9.00 -6.69 -11.16
CA GLN A 80 -8.20 -6.05 -12.19
C GLN A 80 -8.07 -4.54 -11.96
N THR A 81 -9.15 -3.88 -11.55
CA THR A 81 -9.15 -2.42 -11.38
C THR A 81 -10.17 -2.00 -10.33
N ILE A 82 -9.81 -1.00 -9.52
CA ILE A 82 -10.70 -0.28 -8.62
C ILE A 82 -10.67 1.18 -9.04
N LEU A 83 -11.81 1.71 -9.49
CA LEU A 83 -11.96 3.12 -9.86
C LEU A 83 -12.89 3.80 -8.85
N ALA A 84 -12.35 4.76 -8.10
CA ALA A 84 -13.07 5.56 -7.12
C ALA A 84 -13.28 6.98 -7.66
N THR A 85 -14.50 7.52 -7.52
CA THR A 85 -14.91 8.86 -7.96
C THR A 85 -15.74 9.59 -6.92
#